data_AF-A0A7C8Z3E7-F1
#
_entry.id   AF-A0A7C8Z3E7-F1
#
_cell.length_a   1.000
_cell.length_b   1.000
_cell.length_c   1.000
_cell.angle_alpha   90.00
_cell.angle_beta   90.00
_cell.angle_gamma   90.00
#
_symmetry.space_group_name_H-M   'P 1'
#
loop_
_entity.id
_entity.type
_entity.pdbx_description
1 polymer ?
#
loop_
_entity_poly.entity_id
_entity_poly.type
_entity_poly.pdbx_seq_one_letter_code
_entity_poly.pdbx_strand_id
1 'polypeptide(L)'
;IIGLGLLLFALLVGNMQNFLQSLGRRRLEMSLRRRDVEQWMSHRRLPEELRRKVREAERYNWAASRGVNEEMLMENLPEDLQREIRRHLFRFVKKVRIFSLMDEPILDSISEKLRQKT
;
A
#
# COMPACT_ATOMS: atom_id res chain seq x y z
N ILE A 1 18.85 42.15 16.82
CA ILE A 1 18.88 41.95 15.36
C ILE A 1 19.51 40.60 14.99
N ILE A 2 20.75 40.32 15.43
CA ILE A 2 21.46 39.06 15.10
C ILE A 2 20.72 37.80 15.58
N GLY A 3 20.25 37.76 16.84
CA GLY A 3 19.53 36.60 17.37
C GLY A 3 18.22 36.28 16.64
N LEU A 4 17.51 37.32 16.17
CA LEU A 4 16.29 37.14 15.39
C LEU A 4 16.61 36.59 13.98
N GLY A 5 17.71 37.05 13.38
CA GLY A 5 18.20 36.53 12.10
C GLY A 5 18.64 35.06 12.19
N LEU A 6 19.35 34.68 13.25
CA LEU A 6 19.73 33.28 13.49
C LEU A 6 18.51 32.38 13.70
N LEU A 7 17.50 32.86 14.44
CA LEU A 7 16.24 32.13 14.63
C LEU A 7 15.51 31.90 13.30
N LEU A 8 15.38 32.94 12.47
CA LEU A 8 14.76 32.84 11.14
C LEU A 8 15.53 31.87 10.23
N PHE A 9 16.86 31.90 10.27
CA PHE A 9 17.69 30.99 9.50
C PHE A 9 17.53 29.53 9.96
N ALA A 10 17.52 29.28 11.27
CA ALA A 10 17.28 27.95 11.82
C ALA A 10 15.91 27.39 11.42
N LEU A 11 14.86 28.22 11.46
CA LEU A 11 13.51 27.84 11.00
C LEU A 11 13.50 27.51 9.50
N LEU A 12 14.19 28.31 8.68
CA LEU A 12 14.29 28.07 7.24
C LEU A 12 14.99 26.74 6.94
N VAL A 13 16.12 26.47 7.60
CA VAL A 13 16.85 25.19 7.44
C VAL A 13 15.99 24.01 7.86
N GLY A 14 15.30 24.09 9.00
CA GLY A 14 14.39 23.05 9.46
C GLY A 14 13.25 22.78 8.46
N ASN A 15 12.64 23.83 7.91
CA ASN A 15 11.59 23.70 6.90
C ASN A 15 12.10 23.08 5.60
N MET A 16 13.29 23.50 5.13
CA MET A 16 13.91 22.90 3.94
C MET A 16 14.23 21.42 4.15
N GLN A 17 14.77 21.06 5.32
CA GLN A 17 15.05 19.66 5.66
C GLN A 17 13.77 18.82 5.64
N ASN A 18 12.70 19.30 6.28
CA ASN A 18 11.41 18.61 6.28
C ASN A 18 10.83 18.45 4.86
N PHE A 19 10.92 19.49 4.04
CA PHE A 19 10.48 19.46 2.65
C PHE A 19 11.27 18.43 1.83
N LEU A 20 12.60 18.45 1.90
CA LEU A 20 13.45 17.48 1.20
C LEU A 20 13.19 16.05 1.67
N GLN A 21 13.01 15.83 2.96
CA GLN A 21 12.63 14.53 3.50
C GLN A 21 11.26 14.07 2.97
N SER A 22 10.27 14.96 2.86
CA SER A 22 8.96 14.61 2.30
C SER A 22 9.05 14.19 0.82
N LEU A 23 9.90 14.85 0.03
CA LEU A 23 10.14 14.49 -1.37
C LEU A 23 10.85 13.14 -1.50
N GLY A 24 11.81 12.87 -0.61
CA GLY A 24 12.61 11.65 -0.63
C GLY A 24 11.94 10.42 -0.02
N ARG A 25 10.91 10.60 0.83
CA ARG A 25 10.33 9.53 1.67
C ARG A 25 9.92 8.30 0.87
N ARG A 26 9.16 8.47 -0.21
CA ARG A 26 8.69 7.36 -1.06
C ARG A 26 9.82 6.63 -1.78
N ARG A 27 10.84 7.37 -2.21
CA ARG A 27 12.00 6.77 -2.89
C ARG A 27 12.82 5.95 -1.91
N LEU A 28 12.99 6.46 -0.69
CA LEU A 28 13.66 5.76 0.39
C LEU A 28 12.92 4.49 0.78
N GLU A 29 11.60 4.58 0.95
CA GLU A 29 10.73 3.43 1.26
C GLU A 29 10.84 2.32 0.22
N MET A 30 10.76 2.64 -1.07
CA MET A 30 10.95 1.63 -2.13
C MET A 30 12.36 1.03 -2.12
N SER A 31 13.38 1.83 -1.83
CA SER A 31 14.77 1.36 -1.76
C SER A 31 14.97 0.37 -0.62
N LEU A 32 14.41 0.68 0.56
CA LEU A 32 14.43 -0.21 1.73
C LEU A 32 13.68 -1.50 1.43
N ARG A 33 12.44 -1.41 0.92
CA ARG A 33 11.64 -2.59 0.55
C ARG A 33 12.35 -3.49 -0.46
N ARG A 34 12.97 -2.91 -1.51
CA ARG A 34 13.76 -3.68 -2.48
C ARG A 34 14.93 -4.42 -1.81
N ARG A 35 15.63 -3.78 -0.88
CA ARG A 35 16.74 -4.39 -0.15
C ARG A 35 16.25 -5.57 0.68
N ASP A 36 15.16 -5.40 1.42
CA ASP A 36 14.59 -6.44 2.27
C ASP A 36 14.13 -7.65 1.46
N VAL A 37 13.46 -7.41 0.32
CA VAL A 37 13.04 -8.47 -0.60
C VAL A 37 14.25 -9.20 -1.19
N GLU A 38 15.28 -8.49 -1.66
CA GLU A 38 16.49 -9.13 -2.19
C GLU A 38 17.24 -9.95 -1.14
N GLN A 39 17.33 -9.44 0.09
CA GLN A 39 17.93 -10.17 1.20
C GLN A 39 17.15 -11.45 1.52
N TRP A 40 15.82 -11.35 1.57
CA TRP A 40 14.94 -12.50 1.78
C TRP A 40 15.09 -13.56 0.68
N MET A 41 15.14 -13.14 -0.59
CA MET A 41 15.34 -14.05 -1.73
C MET A 41 16.71 -14.73 -1.70
N SER A 42 17.75 -13.98 -1.34
CA SER A 42 19.11 -14.49 -1.18
C SER A 42 19.19 -15.53 -0.05
N HIS A 43 18.60 -15.22 1.10
CA HIS A 43 18.56 -16.11 2.26
C HIS A 43 17.86 -17.44 1.95
N ARG A 44 16.77 -17.40 1.16
CA ARG A 44 16.05 -18.60 0.70
C ARG A 44 16.66 -19.29 -0.52
N ARG A 45 17.78 -18.79 -1.03
CA ARG A 45 18.48 -19.33 -2.20
C ARG A 45 17.55 -19.52 -3.41
N LEU A 46 16.70 -18.53 -3.66
CA LEU A 46 15.79 -18.60 -4.80
C LEU A 46 16.58 -18.61 -6.12
N PRO A 47 16.18 -19.44 -7.11
CA PRO A 47 16.78 -19.42 -8.44
C PRO A 47 16.51 -18.08 -9.14
N GLU A 48 17.43 -17.65 -10.00
CA GLU A 48 17.40 -16.32 -10.62
C GLU A 48 16.10 -16.04 -11.39
N GLU A 49 15.51 -17.06 -12.02
CA GLU A 49 14.24 -16.93 -12.73
C GLU A 49 13.07 -16.58 -11.79
N LEU A 50 13.03 -17.14 -10.57
CA LEU A 50 12.05 -16.74 -9.57
C LEU A 50 12.34 -15.35 -9.02
N ARG A 51 13.62 -15.00 -8.82
CA ARG A 51 14.00 -13.66 -8.36
C ARG A 51 13.56 -12.59 -9.36
N ARG A 52 13.74 -12.85 -10.66
CA ARG A 52 13.27 -11.98 -11.74
C ARG A 52 11.76 -11.74 -11.68
N LYS A 53 10.97 -12.80 -11.53
CA LYS A 53 9.50 -12.71 -11.39
C LYS A 53 9.07 -11.95 -10.15
N VAL A 54 9.74 -12.16 -9.01
CA VAL A 54 9.46 -11.43 -7.76
C VAL A 54 9.78 -9.95 -7.92
N ARG A 55 10.93 -9.58 -8.52
CA ARG A 55 11.26 -8.17 -8.79
C ARG A 55 10.24 -7.49 -9.71
N GLU A 56 9.74 -8.20 -10.72
CA GLU A 56 8.74 -7.69 -11.64
C GLU A 56 7.39 -7.46 -10.92
N ALA A 57 6.94 -8.45 -10.14
CA ALA A 57 5.75 -8.33 -9.31
C ALA A 57 5.84 -7.16 -8.31
N GLU A 58 6.98 -7.01 -7.62
CA GLU A 58 7.20 -5.90 -6.69
C GLU A 58 7.22 -4.53 -7.40
N ARG A 59 7.78 -4.45 -8.62
CA ARG A 59 7.72 -3.22 -9.42
C ARG A 59 6.28 -2.87 -9.82
N TYR A 60 5.52 -3.86 -10.28
CA TYR A 60 4.13 -3.68 -10.66
C TYR A 60 3.28 -3.25 -9.46
N ASN A 61 3.38 -3.98 -8.35
CA ASN A 61 2.66 -3.68 -7.11
C ASN A 61 3.03 -2.28 -6.60
N TRP A 62 4.31 -1.89 -6.58
CA TRP A 62 4.70 -0.53 -6.19
C TRP A 62 4.13 0.56 -7.10
N ALA A 63 4.04 0.32 -8.41
CA ALA A 63 3.43 1.25 -9.33
C ALA A 63 1.92 1.40 -9.09
N ALA A 64 1.24 0.31 -8.74
CA ALA A 64 -0.21 0.27 -8.50
C ALA A 64 -0.61 0.80 -7.11
N SER A 65 -0.01 0.26 -6.05
CA SER A 65 -0.42 0.49 -4.65
C SER A 65 0.52 1.42 -3.87
N ARG A 66 1.69 1.77 -4.44
CA ARG A 66 2.78 2.48 -3.72
C ARG A 66 3.18 1.79 -2.41
N GLY A 67 3.07 0.47 -2.38
CA GLY A 67 3.46 -0.33 -1.23
C GLY A 67 2.43 -0.39 -0.10
N VAL A 68 1.23 0.16 -0.30
CA VAL A 68 0.12 0.00 0.65
C VAL A 68 -0.20 -1.49 0.80
N ASN A 69 -0.10 -1.98 2.04
CA ASN A 69 -0.60 -3.30 2.39
C ASN A 69 -2.10 -3.18 2.65
N GLU A 70 -2.90 -3.52 1.64
CA GLU A 70 -4.37 -3.42 1.70
C GLU A 70 -4.97 -4.25 2.85
N GLU A 71 -4.38 -5.39 3.21
CA GLU A 71 -4.87 -6.23 4.31
C GLU A 71 -4.66 -5.52 5.66
N MET A 72 -3.45 -5.03 5.92
CA MET A 72 -3.17 -4.24 7.12
C MET A 72 -3.99 -2.94 7.16
N LEU A 73 -4.20 -2.28 6.02
CA LEU A 73 -5.03 -1.08 5.96
C LEU A 73 -6.46 -1.39 6.39
N MET A 74 -7.03 -2.48 5.88
CA MET A 74 -8.39 -2.90 6.23
C MET A 74 -8.50 -3.35 7.69
N GLU A 75 -7.50 -4.06 8.23
CA GLU A 75 -7.48 -4.49 9.65
C GLU A 75 -7.45 -3.32 10.65
N ASN A 76 -6.88 -2.17 10.25
CA ASN A 76 -6.83 -0.97 11.09
C ASN A 76 -8.13 -0.16 11.09
N LEU A 77 -9.12 -0.51 10.26
CA LEU A 77 -10.40 0.17 10.19
C LEU A 77 -11.45 -0.55 11.04
N PRO A 78 -12.42 0.16 11.64
CA PRO A 78 -13.56 -0.48 12.28
C PRO A 78 -14.44 -1.24 11.26
N GLU A 79 -15.18 -2.25 11.73
CA GLU A 79 -15.87 -3.23 10.88
C GLU A 79 -16.92 -2.62 9.95
N ASP A 80 -17.57 -1.54 10.37
CA ASP A 80 -18.55 -0.78 9.59
C ASP A 80 -17.91 -0.19 8.32
N LEU A 81 -16.76 0.49 8.48
CA LEU A 81 -15.99 1.05 7.37
C LEU A 81 -15.42 -0.04 6.47
N GLN A 82 -14.92 -1.14 7.05
CA GLN A 82 -14.47 -2.29 6.25
C GLN A 82 -15.59 -2.82 5.35
N ARG A 83 -16.81 -2.98 5.90
CA ARG A 83 -17.98 -3.47 5.15
C ARG A 83 -18.36 -2.53 4.02
N GLU A 84 -18.38 -1.23 4.28
CA GLU A 84 -18.71 -0.22 3.26
C GLU A 84 -17.69 -0.21 2.11
N ILE A 85 -16.39 -0.24 2.44
CA ILE A 85 -15.32 -0.32 1.44
C ILE A 85 -15.42 -1.60 0.61
N ARG A 86 -15.62 -2.77 1.24
CA ARG A 86 -15.79 -4.05 0.52
C ARG A 86 -16.99 -4.00 -0.43
N ARG A 87 -18.14 -3.48 0.01
CA ARG A 87 -19.32 -3.32 -0.86
C ARG A 87 -19.02 -2.43 -2.07
N HIS A 88 -18.26 -1.36 -1.87
CA HIS A 88 -17.85 -0.49 -2.97
C HIS A 88 -16.92 -1.20 -3.95
N LEU A 89 -15.86 -1.85 -3.45
CA LEU A 89 -14.88 -2.58 -4.27
C LEU A 89 -15.54 -3.71 -5.06
N PHE A 90 -16.44 -4.47 -4.43
CA PHE A 90 -17.10 -5.62 -5.01
C PHE A 90 -18.48 -5.31 -5.61
N ARG A 91 -18.80 -4.05 -5.91
CA ARG A 91 -20.09 -3.68 -6.51
C ARG A 91 -20.38 -4.39 -7.83
N PHE A 92 -19.34 -4.85 -8.52
CA PHE A 92 -19.46 -5.61 -9.77
C PHE A 92 -19.98 -7.04 -9.56
N VAL A 93 -19.89 -7.60 -8.36
CA VAL A 93 -20.41 -8.95 -8.05
C VAL A 93 -21.90 -9.01 -8.38
N LYS A 94 -22.66 -7.96 -8.07
CA LYS A 94 -24.09 -7.83 -8.44
C LYS A 94 -24.37 -7.82 -9.95
N LYS A 95 -23.36 -7.55 -10.79
CA LYS A 95 -23.51 -7.60 -12.25
C LYS A 95 -23.44 -9.01 -12.82
N VAL A 96 -22.97 -9.99 -12.03
CA VAL A 96 -22.94 -11.40 -12.45
C VAL A 96 -24.30 -12.02 -12.17
N ARG A 97 -24.91 -12.64 -13.18
CA ARG A 97 -26.29 -13.16 -13.15
C ARG A 97 -26.59 -14.12 -11.99
N ILE A 98 -25.60 -14.86 -11.51
CA ILE A 98 -25.76 -15.78 -10.38
C ILE A 98 -25.86 -15.05 -9.04
N PHE A 99 -25.16 -13.93 -8.90
CA PHE A 99 -25.13 -13.13 -7.66
C PHE A 99 -26.26 -12.10 -7.63
N SER A 100 -26.78 -11.67 -8.78
CA SER A 100 -27.94 -10.76 -8.83
C SER A 100 -29.23 -11.38 -8.28
N LEU A 101 -29.27 -12.70 -8.13
CA LEU A 101 -30.40 -13.47 -7.61
C LEU A 101 -30.27 -13.77 -6.10
N MET A 102 -29.16 -13.36 -5.47
CA MET A 102 -28.89 -13.61 -4.04
C MET A 102 -29.26 -12.42 -3.18
N ASP A 103 -29.69 -12.68 -1.95
CA ASP A 103 -30.01 -11.64 -0.96
C ASP A 103 -28.76 -10.85 -0.53
N GLU A 104 -28.96 -9.58 -0.17
CA GLU A 104 -27.88 -8.67 0.26
C GLU A 104 -26.98 -9.23 1.39
N PRO A 105 -27.49 -9.92 2.43
CA PRO A 105 -26.63 -10.50 3.48
C PRO A 105 -25.70 -11.60 2.98
N ILE A 106 -26.13 -12.36 1.95
CA ILE A 106 -25.32 -13.40 1.31
C ILE A 106 -24.24 -12.74 0.46
N LEU A 107 -24.58 -11.69 -0.28
CA LEU A 107 -23.61 -10.92 -1.06
C LEU A 107 -22.57 -10.22 -0.20
N ASP A 108 -22.96 -9.73 0.97
CA ASP A 108 -22.03 -9.19 1.97
C ASP A 108 -21.07 -10.26 2.48
N SER A 109 -21.60 -11.44 2.84
CA SER A 109 -20.79 -12.57 3.30
C SER A 109 -19.80 -13.05 2.24
N ILE A 110 -20.21 -13.06 0.96
CA ILE A 110 -19.33 -13.36 -0.17
C ILE A 110 -18.26 -12.27 -0.31
N SER A 111 -18.65 -10.99 -0.27
CA SER A 111 -17.74 -9.84 -0.39
C SER A 111 -16.71 -9.79 0.74
N GLU A 112 -17.06 -10.26 1.95
CA GLU A 112 -16.12 -10.43 3.07
C GLU A 112 -15.06 -11.50 2.82
N LYS A 113 -15.38 -12.55 2.05
CA LYS A 113 -14.44 -13.64 1.72
C LYS A 113 -13.64 -13.39 0.44
N LEU A 114 -14.04 -12.44 -0.39
CA LEU A 114 -13.30 -12.07 -1.59
C LEU A 114 -12.02 -11.32 -1.21
N ARG A 115 -10.88 -11.82 -1.68
CA ARG A 115 -9.60 -11.10 -1.62
C ARG A 115 -9.27 -10.55 -2.99
N GLN A 116 -8.94 -9.27 -3.05
CA GLN A 116 -8.40 -8.65 -4.25
C GLN A 116 -6.95 -9.13 -4.40
N LYS A 117 -6.66 -9.85 -5.48
CA LYS A 117 -5.29 -10.21 -5.84
C LYS A 117 -4.80 -9.20 -6.88
N THR A 118 -4.09 -8.18 -6.41
CA THR A 118 -3.39 -7.20 -7.27
C THR A 118 -2.00 -7.69 -7.62
#